data_AF-A0A0B6ZAD1-F1
#
_entry.id   AF-A0A0B6ZAD1-F1
#
_cell.length_a   1.000
_cell.length_b   1.000
_cell.length_c   1.000
_cell.angle_alpha   90.00
_cell.angle_beta   90.00
_cell.angle_gamma   90.00
#
_symmetry.space_group_name_H-M   'P 1'
#
loop_
_entity.id
_entity.type
_entity.pdbx_description
1 polymer ?
#
loop_
_entity_poly.entity_id
_entity_poly.type
_entity_poly.pdbx_seq_one_letter_code
_entity_poly.pdbx_strand_id
1 'polypeptide(L)' 'FEKLRLGNSVDYPEVAALVYCELCPAVERVVAHGMRDFEAGVHIFGKIKLSPWRVAEITAELGPYTRP' A
#
# COMPACT_ATOMS: atom_id res chain seq x y z
N PHE A 1 -27.76 16.63 17.14
CA PHE A 1 -26.99 16.99 15.94
C PHE A 1 -26.20 15.77 15.50
N GLU A 2 -26.48 15.28 14.30
CA GLU A 2 -25.74 14.17 13.71
C GLU A 2 -24.40 14.71 13.20
N LYS A 3 -23.30 14.16 13.69
CA LYS A 3 -21.96 14.59 13.25
C LYS A 3 -21.72 13.98 11.88
N LEU A 4 -21.53 14.82 10.85
CA LEU A 4 -21.15 14.36 9.51
C LEU A 4 -19.94 13.44 9.60
N ARG A 5 -20.08 12.20 9.13
CA ARG A 5 -19.03 11.17 9.12
C ARG A 5 -18.35 11.10 7.75
N LEU A 6 -17.78 12.21 7.29
CA LEU A 6 -17.19 12.34 5.95
C LEU A 6 -16.08 11.31 5.63
N GLY A 7 -15.48 10.70 6.67
CA GLY A 7 -14.50 9.61 6.50
C GLY A 7 -15.10 8.21 6.38
N ASN A 8 -16.43 8.06 6.52
CA ASN A 8 -17.08 6.77 6.33
C ASN A 8 -17.40 6.56 4.86
N SER A 9 -16.73 5.61 4.21
CA SER A 9 -16.95 5.27 2.80
C SER A 9 -18.32 4.65 2.51
N VAL A 10 -19.01 4.11 3.52
CA VAL A 10 -20.38 3.61 3.38
C VAL A 10 -21.37 4.77 3.29
N ASP A 11 -21.17 5.80 4.12
CA ASP A 11 -22.05 6.97 4.18
C ASP A 11 -21.70 8.00 3.07
N TYR A 12 -20.42 8.06 2.66
CA TYR A 12 -19.87 9.01 1.68
C TYR A 12 -18.91 8.30 0.71
N PRO A 13 -19.42 7.62 -0.33
CA PRO A 13 -18.58 6.87 -1.27
C PRO A 13 -17.55 7.74 -2.01
N GLU A 14 -17.79 9.05 -2.11
CA GLU A 14 -16.86 10.02 -2.70
C GLU A 14 -15.51 10.04 -1.98
N VAL A 15 -15.47 9.78 -0.66
CA VAL A 15 -14.20 9.70 0.07
C VAL A 15 -13.38 8.49 -0.38
N ALA A 16 -14.03 7.36 -0.66
CA ALA A 16 -13.36 6.18 -1.18
C ALA A 16 -12.88 6.40 -2.61
N ALA A 17 -13.70 7.03 -3.45
CA ALA A 17 -13.31 7.40 -4.81
C ALA A 17 -12.10 8.34 -4.81
N LEU A 18 -12.10 9.37 -3.96
CA LEU A 18 -10.99 10.29 -3.81
C LEU A 18 -9.70 9.57 -3.41
N VAL A 19 -9.76 8.70 -2.40
CA VAL A 19 -8.60 7.93 -1.94
C VAL A 19 -8.11 6.98 -3.04
N TYR A 20 -9.00 6.23 -3.67
CA TYR A 20 -8.64 5.23 -4.66
C TYR A 20 -8.10 5.84 -5.95
N CYS A 21 -8.70 6.92 -6.45
CA CYS A 21 -8.31 7.52 -7.73
C CYS A 21 -7.12 8.48 -7.62
N GLU A 22 -6.97 9.19 -6.50
CA GLU A 22 -5.95 10.24 -6.36
C GLU A 22 -4.82 9.81 -5.43
N LEU A 23 -5.15 9.40 -4.20
CA LEU A 23 -4.15 9.14 -3.16
C LEU A 23 -3.40 7.84 -3.40
N CYS A 24 -4.09 6.73 -3.68
CA CYS A 24 -3.46 5.43 -3.90
C CYS A 24 -2.43 5.50 -5.05
N PRO A 25 -2.72 6.06 -6.24
CA PRO A 25 -1.74 6.16 -7.32
C PRO A 25 -0.60 7.14 -7.00
N ALA A 26 -0.84 8.19 -6.21
CA ALA A 26 0.23 9.09 -5.77
C ALA A 26 1.22 8.37 -4.85
N VAL A 27 0.73 7.62 -3.85
CA VAL A 27 1.56 6.84 -2.93
C VAL A 27 2.26 5.70 -3.67
N GLU A 28 1.55 4.98 -4.55
CA GLU A 28 2.14 3.89 -5.34
C GLU A 28 3.30 4.39 -6.20
N ARG A 29 3.17 5.56 -6.85
CA ARG A 29 4.27 6.17 -7.59
C ARG A 29 5.48 6.47 -6.72
N VAL A 30 5.28 6.97 -5.51
CA VAL A 30 6.39 7.25 -4.57
C VAL A 30 7.07 5.95 -4.14
N VAL A 31 6.30 4.93 -3.78
CA VAL A 31 6.85 3.63 -3.37
C VAL A 31 7.58 2.96 -4.52
N ALA A 32 7.00 2.99 -5.73
CA ALA A 32 7.58 2.42 -6.95
C ALA A 32 8.82 3.17 -7.46
N HIS A 33 9.00 4.44 -7.07
CA HIS A 33 10.07 5.27 -7.60
C HIS A 33 11.45 4.72 -7.18
N GLY A 34 12.24 4.29 -8.17
CA GLY A 34 13.57 3.72 -7.93
C GLY A 34 13.56 2.28 -7.44
N MET A 35 12.41 1.60 -7.44
CA MET A 35 12.35 0.17 -7.17
C MET A 35 13.06 -0.62 -8.28
N ARG A 36 13.77 -1.67 -7.88
CA ARG A 36 14.28 -2.68 -8.83
C ARG A 36 13.09 -3.40 -9.44
N ASP A 37 13.16 -3.76 -10.72
CA ASP A 37 12.08 -4.54 -11.37
C ASP A 37 12.03 -5.98 -10.86
N PHE A 38 13.18 -6.54 -10.50
CA PHE A 38 13.31 -7.91 -10.05
C PHE A 38 14.31 -8.04 -8.91
N GLU A 39 14.06 -8.97 -8.01
CA GLU A 39 15.04 -9.46 -7.05
C GLU A 39 15.59 -10.81 -7.49
N ALA A 40 16.91 -10.97 -7.37
CA ALA A 40 17.54 -12.27 -7.54
C ALA A 40 17.15 -13.13 -6.33
N GLY A 41 16.30 -14.13 -6.56
CA GLY A 41 15.87 -15.03 -5.51
C GLY A 41 17.07 -15.75 -4.91
N VAL A 42 17.11 -15.85 -3.58
CA VAL A 42 18.07 -16.71 -2.88
C VAL A 42 17.74 -18.17 -3.26
N HIS A 43 18.52 -18.69 -4.20
CA HIS A 43 18.84 -20.09 -4.47
C HIS A 43 17.75 -21.11 -4.90
N ILE A 44 16.46 -20.79 -5.07
CA ILE A 44 15.47 -21.83 -5.48
C ILE A 44 14.50 -21.42 -6.62
N PHE A 45 14.16 -20.14 -6.80
CA PHE A 45 13.18 -19.72 -7.82
C PHE A 45 13.56 -18.42 -8.55
N GLY A 46 14.36 -18.51 -9.62
CA GLY A 46 14.48 -17.50 -10.69
C GLY A 46 14.55 -16.00 -10.28
N LYS A 47 14.07 -15.13 -11.19
CA LYS A 47 13.88 -13.69 -10.95
C LYS A 47 12.46 -13.46 -10.46
N ILE A 48 12.29 -12.84 -9.29
CA ILE A 48 10.97 -12.49 -8.74
C ILE A 48 10.65 -11.04 -9.09
N LYS A 49 9.51 -10.77 -9.72
CA LYS A 49 9.08 -9.40 -10.03
C LYS A 49 8.72 -8.68 -8.74
N LEU A 50 9.32 -7.51 -8.51
CA LEU A 50 8.99 -6.67 -7.37
C LEU A 50 7.79 -5.79 -7.69
N SER A 51 6.99 -5.51 -6.67
CA SER A 51 5.86 -4.60 -6.73
C SER A 51 5.81 -3.79 -5.43
N PRO A 52 5.12 -2.64 -5.41
CA PRO A 52 4.89 -1.88 -4.17
C PRO A 52 4.30 -2.75 -3.04
N TRP A 53 3.52 -3.77 -3.39
CA TRP A 53 3.01 -4.75 -2.43
C TRP A 53 4.13 -5.52 -1.71
N ARG A 54 5.21 -5.89 -2.42
CA ARG A 54 6.35 -6.56 -1.80
C ARG A 54 7.05 -5.69 -0.74
N VAL A 55 7.08 -4.37 -0.96
CA VAL A 55 7.60 -3.41 0.04
C VAL A 55 6.67 -3.36 1.25
N ALA A 56 5.35 -3.34 1.04
CA ALA A 56 4.39 -3.39 2.12
C ALA A 56 4.54 -4.66 2.97
N GLU A 57 4.73 -5.83 2.35
CA GLU A 57 4.97 -7.10 3.06
C GLU A 57 6.21 -7.03 3.96
N ILE A 58 7.34 -6.56 3.43
CA ILE A 58 8.62 -6.52 4.16
C ILE A 58 8.57 -5.49 5.30
N THR A 59 7.90 -4.36 5.10
CA THR A 59 7.86 -3.27 6.07
C THR A 59 6.80 -3.43 7.17
N ALA A 60 5.83 -4.33 6.96
CA ALA A 60 4.75 -4.62 7.92
C ALA A 60 5.05 -5.79 8.86
N GLU A 61 6.31 -6.28 8.89
CA GLU A 61 6.71 -7.31 9.86
C GLU A 61 6.50 -6.83 11.31
N LEU A 62 6.10 -7.76 12.18
CA LEU A 62 5.82 -7.45 13.58
C LEU A 62 7.10 -6.97 14.30
N GLY A 63 7.01 -5.80 14.92
CA GLY A 63 8.04 -5.22 15.77
C GLY A 63 7.48 -4.67 17.09
N PRO A 64 8.33 -4.07 17.95
CA PRO A 64 7.94 -3.61 19.29
C PRO A 64 6.78 -2.60 19.33
N TYR A 65 6.50 -1.92 18.22
CA TYR A 65 5.50 -0.85 18.11
C TYR A 65 4.36 -1.17 17.13
N THR A 66 4.31 -2.39 16.59
CA THR A 66 3.21 -2.84 15.74
C THR A 66 2.21 -3.62 16.57
N ARG A 67 0.91 -3.31 16.42
CA ARG A 67 -0.15 -4.09 17.08
C ARG A 67 -0.21 -5.49 16.43
N PRO A 68 -0.23 -6.58 17.23
CA PRO A 68 -0.40 -7.94 16.73
C PRO A 68 -1.81 -8.19 16.18
#